data_AF-A0A433DC58-F1
#
_entry.id   AF-A0A433DC58-F1
#
_cell.length_a   1.000
_cell.length_b   1.000
_cell.length_c   1.000
_cell.angle_alpha   90.00
_cell.angle_beta   90.00
_cell.angle_gamma   90.00
#
_symmetry.space_group_name_H-M   'P 1'
#
loop_
_entity.id
_entity.type
_entity.pdbx_description
1 polymer ?
#
loop_
_entity_poly.entity_id
_entity_poly.type
_entity_poly.pdbx_seq_one_letter_code
_entity_poly.pdbx_strand_id
1 'polypeptide(L)'
;METSTMEINNERCPLCPEEQAPLVARLDTWLMCDICEIWYHNSCLGLTAEECDRFDQYHCARCESAHGPSTYKKLQRKSSREHIKLNYADLDNGLAADEHVWGKILASKRFLSDTFPRKCGDEVTIAWVYETGMRQPFIVESPEGLDMRMPDPSLSVRDVSALVGEWGDLFRVDSAGMLESKTKRISNIYILGTASLPLS
;
A
#
# COMPACT_ATOMS: atom_id res chain seq x y z
N MET A 1 -43.81 -8.09 18.98
CA MET A 1 -43.15 -8.61 17.75
C MET A 1 -41.85 -7.86 17.64
N GLU A 2 -40.80 -8.39 18.28
CA GLU A 2 -39.48 -7.78 18.28
C GLU A 2 -38.81 -8.08 16.94
N THR A 3 -38.59 -7.06 16.13
CA THR A 3 -37.77 -7.11 14.93
C THR A 3 -36.31 -7.15 15.36
N SER A 4 -35.76 -8.36 15.48
CA SER A 4 -34.34 -8.57 15.75
C SER A 4 -33.54 -8.16 14.51
N THR A 5 -32.97 -6.95 14.54
CA THR A 5 -31.91 -6.55 13.61
C THR A 5 -30.70 -7.43 13.88
N MET A 6 -30.41 -8.38 13.00
CA MET A 6 -29.16 -9.11 13.00
C MET A 6 -28.03 -8.12 12.67
N GLU A 7 -27.21 -7.80 13.65
CA GLU A 7 -25.96 -7.06 13.45
C GLU A 7 -25.04 -7.92 12.59
N ILE A 8 -24.93 -7.60 11.30
CA ILE A 8 -24.00 -8.26 10.40
C ILE A 8 -22.61 -7.72 10.74
N ASN A 9 -21.81 -8.51 11.44
CA ASN A 9 -20.43 -8.16 11.74
C ASN A 9 -19.58 -8.23 10.45
N ASN A 10 -19.19 -7.06 9.94
CA ASN A 10 -18.47 -6.93 8.67
C ASN A 10 -16.96 -7.20 8.76
N GLU A 11 -16.46 -7.54 9.96
CA GLU A 11 -15.04 -7.83 10.19
C GLU A 11 -14.70 -9.33 10.04
N ARG A 12 -15.71 -10.16 9.78
CA ARG A 12 -15.55 -11.61 9.63
C ARG A 12 -16.16 -12.09 8.34
N CYS A 13 -15.44 -12.95 7.63
CA CYS A 13 -15.99 -13.66 6.49
C CYS A 13 -17.08 -14.65 6.98
N PRO A 14 -18.35 -14.52 6.55
CA PRO A 14 -19.44 -15.40 6.99
C PRO A 14 -19.31 -16.86 6.56
N LEU A 15 -18.40 -17.15 5.62
CA LEU A 15 -18.18 -18.49 5.06
C LEU A 15 -16.98 -19.21 5.70
N CYS A 16 -16.27 -18.56 6.62
CA CYS A 16 -15.10 -19.14 7.27
C CYS A 16 -15.54 -20.01 8.46
N PRO A 17 -15.15 -21.30 8.52
CA PRO A 17 -15.44 -22.13 9.69
C PRO A 17 -14.68 -21.60 10.91
N GLU A 18 -15.42 -21.28 11.97
CA GLU A 18 -14.95 -20.58 13.19
C GLU A 18 -13.71 -21.17 13.88
N GLU A 19 -13.32 -22.41 13.59
CA GLU A 19 -12.23 -23.11 14.30
C GLU A 19 -10.90 -23.21 13.55
N GLN A 20 -10.80 -22.72 12.32
CA GLN A 20 -9.52 -22.66 11.62
C GLN A 20 -9.49 -21.39 10.79
N ALA A 21 -9.04 -20.28 11.37
CA ALA A 21 -8.30 -19.30 10.59
C ALA A 21 -6.91 -19.95 10.37
N PRO A 22 -6.71 -20.74 9.30
CA PRO A 22 -5.44 -21.39 9.13
C PRO A 22 -4.46 -20.28 8.75
N LEU A 23 -3.17 -20.58 8.76
CA LEU A 23 -2.12 -19.67 8.27
C LEU A 23 -2.42 -19.06 6.87
N VAL A 24 -3.35 -19.66 6.14
CA VAL A 24 -3.95 -19.24 4.85
C VAL A 24 -4.68 -17.89 4.91
N ALA A 25 -5.30 -17.51 6.05
CA ALA A 25 -6.01 -16.24 6.19
C ALA A 25 -5.10 -14.99 6.02
N ARG A 26 -3.77 -15.16 6.10
CA ARG A 26 -2.78 -14.07 5.91
C ARG A 26 -2.36 -13.85 4.45
N LEU A 27 -2.76 -14.73 3.54
CA LEU A 27 -2.45 -14.66 2.10
C LEU A 27 -3.71 -14.50 1.23
N ASP A 28 -4.89 -14.56 1.84
CA ASP A 28 -6.15 -14.45 1.12
C ASP A 28 -6.40 -13.02 0.65
N THR A 29 -6.79 -12.90 -0.62
CA THR A 29 -7.33 -11.66 -1.17
C THR A 29 -8.77 -11.53 -0.70
N TRP A 30 -9.12 -10.37 -0.15
CA TRP A 30 -10.48 -10.10 0.29
C TRP A 30 -11.30 -9.47 -0.83
N LEU A 31 -12.54 -9.93 -0.99
CA LEU A 31 -13.51 -9.42 -1.93
C LEU A 31 -14.75 -8.92 -1.19
N MET A 32 -15.15 -7.69 -1.45
CA MET A 32 -16.38 -7.12 -0.93
C MET A 32 -17.50 -7.30 -1.93
N CYS A 33 -18.69 -7.67 -1.47
CA CYS A 33 -19.88 -7.66 -2.31
C CYS A 33 -20.43 -6.23 -2.47
N ASP A 34 -20.62 -5.77 -3.71
CA ASP A 34 -21.13 -4.41 -4.02
C ASP A 34 -22.58 -4.14 -3.56
N ILE A 35 -23.34 -5.19 -3.20
CA ILE A 35 -24.75 -5.07 -2.81
C ILE A 35 -24.93 -5.08 -1.30
N CYS A 36 -24.31 -6.03 -0.61
CA CYS A 36 -24.46 -6.19 0.84
C CYS A 36 -23.27 -5.64 1.63
N GLU A 37 -22.21 -5.17 0.95
CA GLU A 37 -20.98 -4.62 1.54
C GLU A 37 -20.25 -5.60 2.48
N ILE A 38 -20.57 -6.90 2.37
CA ILE A 38 -19.94 -7.96 3.17
C ILE A 38 -18.64 -8.41 2.52
N TRP A 39 -17.60 -8.56 3.34
CA TRP A 39 -16.28 -9.03 2.95
C TRP A 39 -16.15 -10.56 3.04
N TYR A 40 -15.55 -11.15 2.00
CA TYR A 40 -15.31 -12.58 1.89
C TYR A 40 -13.85 -12.85 1.51
N HIS A 41 -13.27 -13.95 2.00
CA HIS A 41 -11.98 -14.43 1.49
C HIS A 41 -12.17 -15.07 0.11
N ASN A 42 -11.23 -14.83 -0.81
CA ASN A 42 -11.17 -15.53 -2.09
C ASN A 42 -11.17 -17.06 -1.91
N SER A 43 -10.44 -17.57 -0.91
CA SER A 43 -10.39 -18.99 -0.55
C SER A 43 -11.76 -19.54 -0.15
N CYS A 44 -12.53 -18.80 0.66
CA CYS A 44 -13.88 -19.17 1.07
C CYS A 44 -14.88 -19.13 -0.09
N LEU A 45 -14.61 -18.34 -1.13
CA LEU A 45 -15.42 -18.29 -2.36
C LEU A 45 -14.97 -19.30 -3.42
N GLY A 46 -13.87 -20.03 -3.19
CA GLY A 46 -13.27 -20.92 -4.19
C GLY A 46 -12.67 -20.17 -5.38
N LEU A 47 -12.34 -18.88 -5.21
CA LEU A 47 -11.77 -18.01 -6.23
C LEU A 47 -10.26 -17.88 -6.05
N THR A 48 -9.54 -17.84 -7.16
CA THR A 48 -8.11 -17.46 -7.17
C THR A 48 -7.94 -15.94 -7.14
N ALA A 49 -6.77 -15.45 -6.72
CA ALA A 49 -6.47 -14.01 -6.73
C ALA A 49 -6.55 -13.40 -8.15
N GLU A 50 -6.17 -14.17 -9.18
CA GLU A 50 -6.29 -13.74 -10.59
C GLU A 50 -7.74 -13.57 -11.01
N GLU A 51 -8.63 -14.46 -10.56
CA GLU A 51 -10.07 -14.34 -10.83
C GLU A 51 -10.68 -13.15 -10.11
N CYS A 52 -10.23 -12.88 -8.88
CA CYS A 52 -10.63 -11.72 -8.11
C CYS A 52 -10.36 -10.41 -8.86
N ASP A 53 -9.19 -10.28 -9.51
CA ASP A 53 -8.85 -9.08 -10.29
C ASP A 53 -9.69 -8.92 -11.56
N ARG A 54 -10.34 -9.98 -12.07
CA ARG A 54 -11.21 -9.88 -13.24
C ARG A 54 -12.59 -9.30 -12.93
N PHE A 55 -13.03 -9.30 -11.67
CA PHE A 55 -14.32 -8.73 -11.30
C PHE A 55 -14.29 -7.20 -11.41
N ASP A 56 -15.32 -6.63 -12.02
CA ASP A 56 -15.60 -5.20 -11.99
C ASP A 56 -16.54 -4.90 -10.82
N GLN A 57 -17.60 -5.70 -10.68
CA GLN A 57 -18.48 -5.73 -9.51
C GLN A 57 -18.72 -7.17 -9.09
N TYR A 58 -18.58 -7.44 -7.79
CA TYR A 58 -18.76 -8.76 -7.20
C TYR A 58 -20.09 -8.85 -6.46
N HIS A 59 -20.91 -9.82 -6.84
CA HIS A 59 -22.15 -10.18 -6.16
C HIS A 59 -21.98 -11.55 -5.48
N CYS A 60 -22.21 -11.62 -4.17
CA CYS A 60 -22.22 -12.89 -3.44
C CYS A 60 -23.43 -13.74 -3.84
N ALA A 61 -23.39 -15.05 -3.59
CA ALA A 61 -24.46 -15.99 -3.96
C ALA A 61 -25.87 -15.58 -3.45
N ARG A 62 -25.93 -14.87 -2.31
CA ARG A 62 -27.18 -14.33 -1.77
C ARG A 62 -27.72 -13.17 -2.63
N CYS A 63 -26.85 -12.27 -3.05
CA CYS A 63 -27.21 -11.08 -3.81
C CYS A 63 -27.41 -11.36 -5.30
N GLU A 64 -26.73 -12.40 -5.84
CA GLU A 64 -26.84 -12.78 -7.25
C GLU A 64 -28.29 -13.07 -7.67
N SER A 65 -29.05 -13.77 -6.82
CA SER A 65 -30.45 -14.11 -7.10
C SER A 65 -31.38 -12.89 -7.21
N ALA A 66 -31.06 -11.79 -6.55
CA ALA A 66 -31.90 -10.58 -6.50
C ALA A 66 -31.41 -9.46 -7.44
N HIS A 67 -30.10 -9.35 -7.64
CA HIS A 67 -29.46 -8.24 -8.36
C HIS A 67 -28.73 -8.69 -9.64
N GLY A 68 -28.77 -9.97 -9.96
CA GLY A 68 -28.10 -10.56 -11.12
C GLY A 68 -26.65 -10.96 -10.86
N PRO A 69 -26.00 -11.62 -11.83
CA PRO A 69 -24.64 -12.13 -11.68
C PRO A 69 -23.60 -11.02 -11.56
N SER A 70 -22.43 -11.35 -11.01
CA SER A 70 -21.25 -10.49 -10.96
C SER A 70 -20.81 -10.02 -12.35
N THR A 71 -20.31 -8.79 -12.44
CA THR A 71 -19.80 -8.22 -13.69
C THR A 71 -18.28 -8.31 -13.75
N TYR A 72 -17.75 -8.44 -14.98
CA TYR A 72 -16.32 -8.59 -15.21
C TYR A 72 -15.76 -7.37 -15.92
N LYS A 73 -14.52 -7.00 -15.58
CA LYS A 73 -13.78 -5.95 -16.27
C LYS A 73 -13.79 -6.30 -17.75
N LYS A 74 -14.25 -5.34 -18.58
CA LYS A 74 -14.26 -5.54 -20.04
C LYS A 74 -12.86 -5.97 -20.46
N LEU A 75 -12.76 -7.15 -21.08
CA LEU A 75 -11.51 -7.60 -21.67
C LEU A 75 -11.04 -6.51 -22.63
N GLN A 76 -10.06 -5.73 -22.20
CA GLN A 76 -9.39 -4.77 -23.07
C GLN A 76 -8.93 -5.60 -24.25
N ARG A 77 -9.43 -5.28 -25.46
CA ARG A 77 -9.03 -5.96 -26.68
C ARG A 77 -7.51 -5.81 -26.78
N LYS A 78 -6.77 -6.84 -26.38
CA LYS A 78 -5.35 -6.94 -26.69
C LYS A 78 -5.33 -7.13 -28.20
N SER A 79 -5.11 -6.04 -28.94
CA SER A 79 -4.75 -6.20 -30.34
C SER A 79 -3.53 -7.12 -30.37
N SER A 80 -3.54 -8.15 -31.22
CA SER A 80 -2.34 -8.96 -31.46
C SER A 80 -1.19 -8.15 -32.08
N ARG A 81 -1.47 -6.90 -32.45
CA ARG A 81 -0.45 -5.90 -32.75
C ARG A 81 0.24 -5.54 -31.45
N GLU A 82 1.54 -5.76 -31.41
CA GLU A 82 2.44 -5.26 -30.39
C GLU A 82 2.30 -3.73 -30.32
N HIS A 83 1.41 -3.27 -29.46
CA HIS A 83 1.23 -1.85 -29.22
C HIS A 83 2.28 -1.47 -28.19
N ILE A 84 3.34 -0.81 -28.64
CA ILE A 84 4.22 -0.06 -27.74
C ILE A 84 3.27 0.80 -26.89
N LYS A 85 3.32 0.65 -25.56
CA LYS A 85 2.55 1.48 -24.62
C LYS A 85 3.12 2.91 -24.65
N LEU A 86 2.87 3.61 -25.75
CA LEU A 86 3.16 5.03 -25.91
C LEU A 86 1.84 5.77 -25.72
N ASN A 87 1.69 6.38 -24.54
CA ASN A 87 0.65 7.34 -24.26
C ASN A 87 0.99 8.63 -25.02
N TYR A 88 0.12 9.06 -25.92
CA TYR A 88 0.35 10.26 -26.74
C TYR A 88 0.47 11.55 -25.90
N ALA A 89 -0.12 11.58 -24.69
CA ALA A 89 0.05 12.67 -23.75
C ALA A 89 1.48 12.75 -23.18
N ASP A 90 2.19 11.62 -23.11
CA ASP A 90 3.57 11.55 -22.63
C ASP A 90 4.58 11.88 -23.75
N LEU A 91 4.21 11.60 -25.01
CA LEU A 91 4.99 11.95 -26.21
C LEU A 91 5.06 13.47 -26.45
N ASP A 92 3.96 14.20 -26.25
CA ASP A 92 3.92 15.67 -26.41
C ASP A 92 4.80 16.38 -25.37
N ASN A 93 4.99 15.73 -24.21
CA ASN A 93 5.88 16.19 -23.14
C ASN A 93 7.31 15.61 -23.23
N GLY A 94 7.63 14.82 -24.27
CA GLY A 94 8.96 14.23 -24.47
C GLY A 94 9.36 13.13 -23.47
N LEU A 95 8.39 12.55 -22.76
CA LEU A 95 8.60 11.52 -21.75
C LEU A 95 8.32 10.13 -22.35
N ALA A 96 9.30 9.55 -23.02
CA ALA A 96 9.24 8.13 -23.34
C ALA A 96 9.28 7.31 -22.04
N ALA A 97 8.38 6.32 -21.93
CA ALA A 97 8.21 5.32 -20.87
C ALA A 97 9.42 5.10 -19.95
N ASP A 98 9.59 5.96 -18.95
CA ASP A 98 10.57 5.82 -17.89
C ASP A 98 9.84 5.33 -16.62
N GLU A 99 10.37 4.31 -15.96
CA GLU A 99 9.86 3.79 -14.69
C GLU A 99 9.80 4.88 -13.61
N HIS A 100 10.58 5.96 -13.76
CA HIS A 100 10.64 7.11 -12.86
C HIS A 100 9.87 8.33 -13.37
N VAL A 101 8.94 8.19 -14.32
CA VAL A 101 8.14 9.32 -14.85
C VAL A 101 7.54 10.14 -13.72
N TRP A 102 6.95 9.51 -12.70
CA TRP A 102 6.37 10.22 -11.56
C TRP A 102 7.41 10.94 -10.70
N GLY A 103 8.60 10.35 -10.52
CA GLY A 103 9.72 11.01 -9.84
C GLY A 103 10.18 12.27 -10.57
N LYS A 104 10.27 12.22 -11.90
CA LYS A 104 10.61 13.38 -12.74
C LYS A 104 9.51 14.44 -12.72
N ILE A 105 8.25 14.02 -12.79
CA ILE A 105 7.11 14.93 -12.68
C ILE A 105 7.15 15.64 -11.33
N LEU A 106 7.30 14.91 -10.23
CA LEU A 106 7.37 15.49 -8.89
C LEU A 106 8.56 16.45 -8.75
N ALA A 107 9.74 16.07 -9.25
CA ALA A 107 10.92 16.93 -9.23
C ALA A 107 10.73 18.23 -10.06
N SER A 108 9.92 18.18 -11.13
CA SER A 108 9.60 19.37 -11.93
C SER A 108 8.61 20.32 -11.25
N LYS A 109 7.87 19.86 -10.24
CA LYS A 109 6.88 20.69 -9.54
C LYS A 109 7.59 21.60 -8.53
N ARG A 110 7.13 22.84 -8.46
CA ARG A 110 7.54 23.80 -7.42
C ARG A 110 6.58 23.68 -6.24
N PHE A 111 7.05 23.12 -5.14
CA PHE A 111 6.32 23.11 -3.88
C PHE A 111 6.61 24.40 -3.10
N LEU A 112 5.59 24.93 -2.43
CA LEU A 112 5.80 25.99 -1.45
C LEU A 112 6.55 25.40 -0.26
N SER A 113 7.40 26.21 0.36
CA SER A 113 7.97 25.86 1.66
C SER A 113 6.84 25.62 2.66
N ASP A 114 7.02 24.64 3.54
CA ASP A 114 6.03 24.37 4.56
C ASP A 114 5.98 25.50 5.59
N THR A 115 4.81 25.68 6.22
CA THR A 115 4.56 26.72 7.22
C THR A 115 4.45 26.14 8.63
N PHE A 116 4.88 24.89 8.82
CA PHE A 116 4.66 24.20 10.09
C PHE A 116 5.52 24.81 11.21
N PRO A 117 5.04 24.90 12.45
CA PRO A 117 5.85 25.37 13.56
C PRO A 117 7.06 24.46 13.79
N ARG A 118 8.20 25.06 14.09
CA ARG A 118 9.40 24.36 14.55
C ARG A 118 9.40 24.31 16.06
N LYS A 119 9.68 23.15 16.62
CA LYS A 119 9.62 22.88 18.06
C LYS A 119 10.90 22.20 18.52
N CYS A 120 11.40 22.58 19.68
CA CYS A 120 12.40 21.81 20.42
C CYS A 120 11.70 20.66 21.16
N GLY A 121 12.39 19.55 21.40
CA GLY A 121 11.78 18.39 22.05
C GLY A 121 11.18 18.71 23.42
N ASP A 122 11.85 19.56 24.21
CA ASP A 122 11.37 19.99 25.54
C ASP A 122 10.06 20.78 25.50
N GLU A 123 9.71 21.39 24.36
CA GLU A 123 8.45 22.10 24.19
C GLU A 123 7.26 21.18 23.87
N VAL A 124 7.54 19.95 23.42
CA VAL A 124 6.53 18.97 23.01
C VAL A 124 6.00 18.25 24.25
N THR A 125 5.28 18.99 25.08
CA THR A 125 4.72 18.48 26.34
C THR A 125 3.23 18.16 26.21
N ILE A 126 2.72 17.34 27.13
CA ILE A 126 1.28 17.03 27.23
C ILE A 126 0.45 18.32 27.42
N ALA A 127 0.95 19.29 28.20
CA ALA A 127 0.29 20.58 28.41
C ALA A 127 0.14 21.34 27.08
N TRP A 128 1.21 21.43 26.29
CA TRP A 128 1.17 22.04 24.96
C TRP A 128 0.18 21.34 24.01
N VAL A 129 0.08 20.01 24.06
CA VAL A 129 -0.90 19.25 23.26
C VAL A 129 -2.33 19.61 23.68
N TYR A 130 -2.62 19.73 24.97
CA TYR A 130 -3.96 20.14 25.44
C TYR A 130 -4.31 21.58 25.06
N GLU A 131 -3.34 22.49 25.12
CA GLU A 131 -3.54 23.90 24.77
C GLU A 131 -3.78 24.10 23.27
N THR A 132 -2.99 23.44 22.42
CA THR A 132 -3.05 23.63 20.96
C THR A 132 -3.99 22.65 20.25
N GLY A 133 -4.26 21.51 20.87
CA GLY A 133 -4.99 20.39 20.28
C GLY A 133 -4.27 19.70 19.12
N MET A 134 -2.99 20.02 18.85
CA MET A 134 -2.20 19.46 17.75
C MET A 134 -2.92 19.50 16.39
N ARG A 135 -3.49 20.66 16.02
CA ARG A 135 -4.33 20.81 14.82
C ARG A 135 -3.57 20.87 13.49
N GLN A 136 -2.24 20.91 13.54
CA GLN A 136 -1.38 20.95 12.36
C GLN A 136 -0.09 20.15 12.65
N PRO A 137 0.57 19.64 11.59
CA PRO A 137 1.90 19.07 11.74
C PRO A 137 2.88 20.10 12.33
N PHE A 138 3.91 19.61 13.02
CA PHE A 138 5.04 20.40 13.50
C PHE A 138 6.33 19.64 13.18
N ILE A 139 7.44 20.36 13.13
CA ILE A 139 8.76 19.77 12.83
C ILE A 139 9.65 19.92 14.05
N VAL A 140 10.34 18.84 14.41
CA VAL A 140 11.40 18.81 15.42
C VAL A 140 12.70 18.47 14.72
N GLU A 141 13.66 19.39 14.78
CA GLU A 141 14.94 19.26 14.05
C GLU A 141 15.96 18.38 14.76
N SER A 142 15.87 18.27 16.10
CA SER A 142 16.77 17.47 16.94
C SER A 142 15.97 16.51 17.83
N PRO A 143 16.39 15.24 17.97
CA PRO A 143 15.73 14.29 18.88
C PRO A 143 15.90 14.66 20.36
N GLU A 144 16.75 15.63 20.69
CA GLU A 144 16.98 16.11 22.05
C GLU A 144 15.69 16.66 22.68
N GLY A 145 15.42 16.27 23.92
CA GLY A 145 14.22 16.67 24.67
C GLY A 145 12.95 15.86 24.35
N LEU A 146 12.97 15.01 23.31
CA LEU A 146 11.83 14.13 22.97
C LEU A 146 11.80 12.80 23.76
N ASP A 147 12.81 12.54 24.58
CA ASP A 147 13.04 11.24 25.25
C ASP A 147 13.04 10.05 24.26
N MET A 148 13.41 10.31 23.01
CA MET A 148 13.55 9.30 21.96
C MET A 148 14.96 8.74 21.94
N ARG A 149 15.09 7.41 22.01
CA ARG A 149 16.37 6.71 21.84
C ARG A 149 16.55 6.32 20.38
N MET A 150 17.34 7.10 19.65
CA MET A 150 17.74 6.78 18.29
C MET A 150 19.00 5.91 18.28
N PRO A 151 19.12 4.95 17.34
CA PRO A 151 20.37 4.23 17.15
C PRO A 151 21.48 5.17 16.65
N ASP A 152 22.71 4.67 16.69
CA ASP A 152 23.87 5.41 16.18
C ASP A 152 23.65 5.82 14.71
N PRO A 153 23.95 7.07 14.31
CA PRO A 153 23.79 7.53 12.93
C PRO A 153 24.60 6.73 11.89
N SER A 154 25.61 5.98 12.32
CA SER A 154 26.38 5.06 11.46
C SER A 154 25.69 3.71 11.19
N LEU A 155 24.55 3.43 11.85
CA LEU A 155 23.78 2.20 11.65
C LEU A 155 23.38 2.05 10.18
N SER A 156 23.83 0.95 9.55
CA SER A 156 23.50 0.66 8.15
C SER A 156 22.32 -0.30 8.01
N VAL A 157 21.74 -0.36 6.81
CA VAL A 157 20.71 -1.35 6.46
C VAL A 157 21.20 -2.79 6.66
N ARG A 158 22.51 -3.04 6.52
CA ARG A 158 23.10 -4.38 6.75
C ARG A 158 23.08 -4.73 8.23
N ASP A 159 23.36 -3.78 9.11
CA ASP A 159 23.33 -3.97 10.55
C ASP A 159 21.89 -4.20 11.03
N VAL A 160 20.93 -3.45 10.48
CA VAL A 160 19.49 -3.69 10.71
C VAL A 160 19.10 -5.11 10.29
N SER A 161 19.51 -5.53 9.09
CA SER A 161 19.24 -6.90 8.59
C SER A 161 19.85 -7.97 9.51
N ALA A 162 21.09 -7.78 9.97
CA ALA A 162 21.76 -8.71 10.87
C ALA A 162 21.09 -8.79 12.26
N LEU A 163 20.57 -7.67 12.77
CA LEU A 163 19.90 -7.59 14.07
C LEU A 163 18.48 -8.16 14.04
N VAL A 164 17.71 -7.85 12.99
CA VAL A 164 16.35 -8.34 12.82
C VAL A 164 16.34 -9.81 12.41
N GLY A 165 17.38 -10.26 11.70
CA GLY A 165 17.50 -11.59 11.12
C GLY A 165 16.89 -11.68 9.72
N GLU A 166 17.26 -12.72 8.96
CA GLU A 166 16.63 -13.02 7.66
C GLU A 166 15.20 -13.55 7.87
N TRP A 167 14.24 -12.66 8.09
CA TRP A 167 12.82 -13.04 8.17
C TRP A 167 12.13 -12.82 6.83
N GLY A 168 11.54 -13.91 6.33
CA GLY A 168 10.58 -13.88 5.23
C GLY A 168 9.36 -13.04 5.60
N ASP A 169 8.81 -12.37 4.59
CA ASP A 169 7.60 -11.53 4.64
C ASP A 169 7.78 -10.10 5.19
N LEU A 170 8.89 -9.44 4.86
CA LEU A 170 8.93 -7.97 4.85
C LEU A 170 7.98 -7.43 3.76
N PHE A 171 7.08 -6.53 4.15
CA PHE A 171 6.26 -5.79 3.19
C PHE A 171 7.13 -4.81 2.43
N ARG A 172 7.38 -5.11 1.15
CA ARG A 172 8.05 -4.22 0.23
C ARG A 172 7.00 -3.54 -0.64
N VAL A 173 7.02 -2.21 -0.63
CA VAL A 173 6.24 -1.41 -1.57
C VAL A 173 7.13 -1.15 -2.79
N ASP A 174 6.79 -1.75 -3.92
CA ASP A 174 7.45 -1.43 -5.18
C ASP A 174 6.88 -0.12 -5.74
N SER A 175 7.71 0.94 -5.69
CA SER A 175 7.34 2.32 -6.07
C SER A 175 6.95 2.48 -7.55
N ALA A 176 7.39 1.56 -8.41
CA ALA A 176 7.09 1.56 -9.84
C ALA A 176 5.73 0.94 -10.18
N GLY A 177 5.17 0.11 -9.29
CA GLY A 177 4.04 -0.76 -9.61
C GLY A 177 2.70 -0.35 -9.00
N MET A 178 2.69 0.42 -7.91
CA MET A 178 1.49 0.61 -7.06
C MET A 178 0.69 -0.70 -6.88
N LEU A 179 1.43 -1.81 -6.77
CA LEU A 179 0.95 -3.18 -6.61
C LEU A 179 1.78 -3.75 -5.47
N GLU A 180 1.12 -4.21 -4.42
CA GLU A 180 1.78 -5.00 -3.37
C GLU A 180 2.26 -6.32 -3.98
N SER A 181 3.55 -6.39 -4.29
CA SER A 181 4.22 -7.57 -4.78
C SER A 181 4.80 -8.35 -3.59
N LYS A 182 4.03 -9.28 -3.02
CA LYS A 182 4.60 -10.36 -2.21
C LYS A 182 5.21 -11.39 -3.16
N THR A 183 6.52 -11.35 -3.47
CA THR A 183 7.30 -12.59 -3.62
C THR A 183 8.82 -12.44 -3.78
N LYS A 184 9.50 -13.48 -3.27
CA LYS A 184 10.80 -14.08 -3.65
C LYS A 184 12.08 -13.43 -3.10
N ARG A 185 12.61 -14.14 -2.08
CA ARG A 185 14.02 -14.42 -1.76
C ARG A 185 15.00 -13.30 -2.12
N ILE A 186 15.47 -12.58 -1.11
CA ILE A 186 16.60 -11.65 -1.23
C ILE A 186 17.88 -12.47 -1.42
N SER A 187 18.14 -12.88 -2.66
CA SER A 187 19.49 -13.29 -3.07
C SER A 187 19.96 -12.26 -4.09
N ASN A 188 20.88 -11.40 -3.64
CA ASN A 188 21.67 -10.41 -4.37
C ASN A 188 21.04 -9.02 -4.55
N ILE A 189 21.20 -8.18 -3.53
CA ILE A 189 21.29 -6.73 -3.72
C ILE A 189 22.70 -6.42 -4.23
N TYR A 190 22.83 -6.14 -5.53
CA TYR A 190 24.00 -5.45 -6.07
C TYR A 190 23.78 -3.95 -5.89
N ILE A 191 24.46 -3.34 -4.92
CA ILE A 191 24.60 -1.88 -4.88
C ILE A 191 25.71 -1.53 -5.86
N LEU A 192 25.33 -1.08 -7.06
CA LEU A 192 26.27 -0.39 -7.95
C LEU A 192 26.67 0.91 -7.26
N GLY A 193 27.90 0.93 -6.73
CA GLY A 193 28.50 2.12 -6.14
C GLY A 193 28.52 3.26 -7.16
N THR A 194 27.98 4.41 -6.77
CA THR A 194 28.06 5.64 -7.55
C THR A 194 29.52 6.02 -7.72
N ALA A 195 30.01 5.94 -8.96
CA ALA A 195 31.30 6.46 -9.36
C ALA A 195 31.32 7.98 -9.11
N SER A 196 32.27 8.41 -8.29
CA SER A 196 32.69 9.79 -8.17
C SER A 196 33.17 10.31 -9.54
N LEU A 197 32.56 11.37 -10.06
CA LEU A 197 33.15 12.18 -11.13
C LEU A 197 33.91 13.35 -10.50
N PRO A 198 35.15 13.62 -10.95
CA PRO A 198 35.99 14.66 -10.37
C PRO A 198 35.53 16.06 -10.80
N LEU A 199 35.64 17.01 -9.88
CA LEU A 199 35.54 18.43 -10.14
C LEU A 199 36.73 18.87 -10.99
N SER A 200 36.45 19.57 -12.10
CA SER A 200 37.39 20.45 -12.80
C SER A 200 36.68 21.77 -13.05
#